data_AF-A0A183CT55-F1
#
_entry.id   AF-A0A183CT55-F1
#
_cell.length_a   1.000
_cell.length_b   1.000
_cell.length_c   1.000
_cell.angle_alpha   90.00
_cell.angle_beta   90.00
_cell.angle_gamma   90.00
#
_symmetry.space_group_name_H-M   'P 1'
#
loop_
_entity.id
_entity.type
_entity.pdbx_description
1 polymer ?
#
loop_
_entity_poly.entity_id
_entity_poly.type
_entity_poly.pdbx_seq_one_letter_code
_entity_poly.pdbx_strand_id
1 'polypeptide(L)'
;QQSVLSLESFTSERSDAFEDVDKNEPITWYPAAEFLELESHKAYSFAVPELYVDAVETDGLKFTQIVNTLTAQLERHMAKATLLISVNEKIVQFGDEVEELLRVTIGRTQLLLNKRMKQFREQLSRHLNPIPGQKITKLNDLHGLWALIDMQLEDIRLCFDKIEQCRLRSWAVPPADESSANL
;
A
#
# COMPACT_ATOMS: atom_id res chain seq x y z
N GLN A 1 36.90 -66.24 23.56
CA GLN A 1 35.83 -65.54 24.30
C GLN A 1 35.68 -64.18 23.61
N GLN A 2 34.68 -63.96 22.75
CA GLN A 2 33.28 -63.57 23.09
C GLN A 2 33.27 -62.31 23.98
N SER A 3 32.55 -61.22 23.72
CA SER A 3 31.56 -60.85 22.70
C SER A 3 31.47 -59.31 22.74
N VAL A 4 31.32 -58.65 21.60
CA VAL A 4 30.88 -57.25 21.54
C VAL A 4 29.36 -57.28 21.57
N LEU A 5 28.76 -56.85 22.68
CA LEU A 5 27.30 -56.81 22.87
C LEU A 5 26.78 -55.37 22.77
N SER A 6 25.80 -55.24 21.87
CA SER A 6 24.62 -54.39 21.89
C SER A 6 24.76 -52.86 21.90
N LEU A 7 24.57 -52.32 20.70
CA LEU A 7 24.00 -51.02 20.42
C LEU A 7 22.48 -51.12 20.61
N GLU A 8 21.93 -50.72 21.75
CA GLU A 8 20.50 -50.39 21.91
C GLU A 8 20.21 -49.75 23.27
N SER A 9 19.27 -48.79 23.26
CA SER A 9 18.64 -48.03 24.37
C SER A 9 19.18 -46.62 24.66
N PHE A 10 18.83 -45.68 23.78
CA PHE A 10 18.56 -44.30 24.19
C PHE A 10 17.26 -43.85 23.52
N THR A 11 16.15 -44.42 23.98
CA THR A 11 14.82 -43.90 23.69
C THR A 11 14.35 -43.07 24.86
N SER A 12 13.73 -41.94 24.51
CA SER A 12 12.68 -41.29 25.28
C SER A 12 13.13 -40.53 26.52
N GLU A 13 13.28 -39.21 26.37
CA GLU A 13 12.83 -38.21 27.36
C GLU A 13 13.13 -36.79 26.83
N ARG A 14 12.26 -36.30 25.94
CA ARG A 14 12.04 -34.85 25.76
C ARG A 14 10.71 -34.56 25.06
N SER A 15 9.61 -34.96 25.69
CA SER A 15 8.38 -34.17 25.65
C SER A 15 8.21 -33.51 27.01
N ASP A 16 7.30 -32.54 27.09
CA ASP A 16 6.76 -31.92 28.31
C ASP A 16 7.34 -30.54 28.62
N ALA A 17 7.11 -29.61 27.69
CA ALA A 17 6.89 -28.18 28.00
C ALA A 17 6.18 -27.44 26.84
N PHE A 18 5.22 -28.08 26.17
CA PHE A 18 4.21 -27.36 25.39
C PHE A 18 2.88 -27.71 26.04
N GLU A 19 2.55 -26.92 27.06
CA GLU A 19 1.31 -27.03 27.82
C GLU A 19 0.10 -27.00 26.88
N ASP A 20 -0.91 -27.76 27.27
CA ASP A 20 -2.25 -27.89 26.70
C ASP A 20 -2.77 -26.57 26.13
N VAL A 21 -2.77 -26.45 24.81
CA VAL A 21 -3.74 -25.60 24.11
C VAL A 21 -5.02 -26.40 24.03
N ASP A 22 -6.00 -26.05 24.87
CA ASP A 22 -7.35 -26.61 24.84
C ASP A 22 -7.91 -26.50 23.41
N LYS A 23 -8.03 -27.65 22.73
CA LYS A 23 -8.48 -27.73 21.33
C LYS A 23 -9.96 -27.39 21.15
N ASN A 24 -10.68 -27.11 22.24
CA ASN A 24 -12.09 -26.74 22.24
C ASN A 24 -12.34 -25.27 22.58
N GLU A 25 -11.32 -24.45 22.80
CA GLU A 25 -11.54 -23.01 22.86
C GLU A 25 -11.80 -22.46 21.44
N PRO A 26 -12.90 -21.72 21.22
CA PRO A 26 -13.08 -21.02 19.96
C PRO A 26 -11.90 -20.08 19.80
N ILE A 27 -11.15 -20.21 18.70
CA ILE A 27 -10.08 -19.27 18.36
C ILE A 27 -10.72 -17.89 18.29
N THR A 28 -10.58 -17.11 19.36
CA THR A 28 -11.04 -15.72 19.39
C THR A 28 -10.04 -14.95 18.55
N TRP A 29 -10.35 -14.81 17.28
CA TRP A 29 -9.60 -13.95 16.40
C TRP A 29 -9.78 -12.51 16.91
N TYR A 30 -8.71 -11.97 17.52
CA TYR A 30 -8.65 -10.56 17.87
C TYR A 30 -8.11 -9.79 16.66
N PRO A 31 -8.71 -8.64 16.31
CA PRO A 31 -8.11 -7.78 15.33
C PRO A 31 -6.71 -7.36 15.76
N ALA A 32 -5.80 -7.32 14.78
CA ALA A 32 -4.50 -6.70 14.96
C ALA A 32 -4.73 -5.25 15.46
N ALA A 33 -3.85 -4.72 16.30
CA ALA A 33 -4.00 -3.38 16.87
C ALA A 33 -4.15 -2.32 15.76
N GLU A 34 -3.47 -2.56 14.63
CA GLU A 34 -3.54 -1.78 13.40
C GLU A 34 -4.95 -1.68 12.82
N PHE A 35 -5.79 -2.72 12.98
CA PHE A 35 -7.19 -2.71 12.56
C PHE A 35 -8.09 -1.90 13.51
N LEU A 36 -7.86 -1.97 14.82
CA LEU A 36 -8.64 -1.18 15.78
C LEU A 36 -8.37 0.32 15.63
N GLU A 37 -7.13 0.70 15.31
CA GLU A 37 -6.77 2.08 14.94
C GLU A 37 -7.47 2.52 13.64
N LEU A 38 -7.57 1.60 12.68
CA LEU A 38 -8.26 1.73 11.39
C LEU A 38 -9.75 2.10 11.55
N GLU A 39 -10.46 1.46 12.48
CA GLU A 39 -11.90 1.66 12.68
C GLU A 39 -12.24 2.87 13.57
N SER A 40 -11.25 3.49 14.21
CA SER A 40 -11.49 4.69 15.01
C SER A 40 -11.90 5.87 14.09
N HIS A 41 -13.17 6.27 14.15
CA HIS A 41 -13.80 7.30 13.29
C HIS A 41 -13.07 8.67 13.20
N LYS A 42 -12.08 8.95 14.05
CA LYS A 42 -11.31 10.21 14.04
C LYS A 42 -9.98 10.15 13.29
N ALA A 43 -9.43 8.96 13.02
CA ALA A 43 -8.06 8.82 12.49
C ALA A 43 -7.97 8.23 11.08
N TYR A 44 -9.08 7.69 10.57
CA TYR A 44 -9.07 6.90 9.35
C TYR A 44 -9.73 7.61 8.18
N SER A 45 -8.89 7.90 7.18
CA SER A 45 -9.26 8.41 5.87
C SER A 45 -8.43 7.68 4.82
N PHE A 46 -9.09 7.29 3.73
CA PHE A 46 -8.44 6.85 2.50
C PHE A 46 -8.05 7.99 1.56
N ALA A 47 -8.61 9.19 1.77
CA ALA A 47 -8.35 10.32 0.90
C ALA A 47 -6.84 10.64 0.89
N VAL A 48 -6.25 10.63 -0.30
CA VAL A 48 -4.85 10.99 -0.49
C VAL A 48 -4.78 12.52 -0.61
N PRO A 49 -4.08 13.22 0.30
CA PRO A 49 -4.01 14.68 0.26
C PRO A 49 -3.51 15.21 -1.09
N GLU A 50 -4.06 16.34 -1.52
CA GLU A 50 -3.48 17.10 -2.62
C GLU A 50 -2.10 17.62 -2.22
N LEU A 51 -1.13 17.42 -3.12
CA LEU A 51 0.19 18.03 -3.02
C LEU A 51 0.26 19.08 -4.13
N TYR A 52 0.13 20.35 -3.76
CA TYR A 52 0.35 21.44 -4.70
C TYR A 52 1.84 21.50 -5.05
N VAL A 53 2.15 21.40 -6.34
CA VAL A 53 3.50 21.57 -6.86
C VAL A 53 3.49 22.79 -7.78
N ASP A 54 4.10 23.88 -7.32
CA ASP A 54 4.31 25.05 -8.16
C ASP A 54 5.41 24.76 -9.18
N ALA A 55 5.03 24.50 -10.42
CA ALA A 55 5.99 24.17 -11.47
C ALA A 55 6.96 25.32 -11.80
N VAL A 56 6.68 26.57 -11.43
CA VAL A 56 7.59 27.70 -11.67
C VAL A 56 8.67 27.77 -10.58
N GLU A 57 8.34 27.42 -9.35
CA GLU A 57 9.26 27.51 -8.22
C GLU A 57 9.93 26.18 -7.82
N THR A 58 9.52 25.05 -8.41
CA THR A 58 10.01 23.72 -8.01
C THR A 58 11.33 23.39 -8.72
N ASP A 59 12.42 23.37 -7.95
CA ASP A 59 13.73 22.88 -8.38
C ASP A 59 13.93 21.38 -8.09
N GLY A 60 15.09 20.85 -8.47
CA GLY A 60 15.42 19.43 -8.24
C GLY A 60 15.44 19.01 -6.75
N LEU A 61 15.76 19.91 -5.82
CA LEU A 61 15.77 19.57 -4.39
C LEU A 61 14.35 19.53 -3.84
N LYS A 62 13.49 20.48 -4.24
CA LYS A 62 12.06 20.46 -3.93
C LYS A 62 11.39 19.21 -4.51
N PHE A 63 11.70 18.84 -5.75
CA PHE A 63 11.22 17.58 -6.33
C PHE A 63 11.62 16.36 -5.52
N THR A 64 12.83 16.33 -4.95
CA THR A 64 13.26 15.23 -4.08
C THR A 64 12.34 15.10 -2.86
N GLN A 65 12.03 16.22 -2.21
CA GLN A 65 11.14 16.25 -1.04
C GLN A 65 9.72 15.83 -1.39
N ILE A 66 9.19 16.36 -2.49
CA ILE A 66 7.84 16.06 -2.99
C ILE A 66 7.71 14.56 -3.28
N VAL A 67 8.63 13.99 -4.06
CA VAL A 67 8.58 12.57 -4.45
C VAL A 67 8.72 11.67 -3.24
N ASN A 68 9.61 11.97 -2.29
CA ASN A 68 9.73 11.18 -1.06
C ASN A 68 8.46 11.23 -0.22
N THR A 69 7.89 12.41 -0.06
CA THR A 69 6.66 12.63 0.70
C THR A 69 5.50 11.88 0.06
N LEU A 70 5.31 12.03 -1.25
CA LEU A 70 4.25 11.36 -2.00
C LEU A 70 4.41 9.84 -1.99
N THR A 71 5.62 9.32 -2.21
CA THR A 71 5.90 7.87 -2.11
C THR A 71 5.47 7.33 -0.75
N ALA A 72 5.92 7.94 0.34
CA ALA A 72 5.58 7.49 1.69
C ALA A 72 4.08 7.63 2.02
N GLN A 73 3.40 8.62 1.43
CA GLN A 73 1.94 8.73 1.56
C GLN A 73 1.23 7.60 0.82
N LEU A 74 1.55 7.37 -0.44
CA LEU A 74 0.91 6.33 -1.25
C LEU A 74 1.15 4.92 -0.70
N GLU A 75 2.37 4.64 -0.22
CA GLU A 75 2.69 3.36 0.42
C GLU A 75 1.83 3.11 1.66
N ARG A 76 1.62 4.13 2.49
CA ARG A 76 0.74 4.03 3.67
C ARG A 76 -0.72 3.78 3.28
N HIS A 77 -1.24 4.48 2.26
CA HIS A 77 -2.62 4.26 1.80
C HIS A 77 -2.80 2.88 1.17
N MET A 78 -1.83 2.43 0.37
CA MET A 78 -1.82 1.10 -0.21
C MET A 78 -1.74 0.00 0.86
N ALA A 79 -0.94 0.19 1.93
CA ALA A 79 -0.87 -0.73 3.05
C ALA A 79 -2.22 -0.86 3.77
N LYS A 80 -2.91 0.26 4.01
CA LYS A 80 -4.28 0.26 4.57
C LYS A 80 -5.26 -0.51 3.68
N ALA A 81 -5.24 -0.27 2.37
CA ALA A 81 -6.10 -0.96 1.42
C ALA A 81 -5.82 -2.47 1.38
N THR A 82 -4.55 -2.86 1.47
CA THR A 82 -4.13 -4.27 1.52
C THR A 82 -4.60 -4.94 2.81
N LEU A 83 -4.47 -4.24 3.94
CA LEU A 83 -4.95 -4.72 5.23
C LEU A 83 -6.46 -4.98 5.18
N LEU A 84 -7.26 -4.05 4.64
CA LEU A 84 -8.71 -4.24 4.50
C LEU A 84 -9.08 -5.53 3.77
N ILE A 85 -8.42 -5.82 2.63
CA ILE A 85 -8.67 -7.07 1.91
C ILE A 85 -8.35 -8.27 2.80
N SER A 86 -7.21 -8.24 3.51
CA SER A 86 -6.79 -9.36 4.37
C SER A 86 -7.72 -9.63 5.55
N VAL A 87 -8.44 -8.60 6.01
CA VAL A 87 -9.38 -8.70 7.13
C VAL A 87 -10.85 -8.78 6.72
N ASN A 88 -11.15 -8.70 5.42
CA ASN A 88 -12.51 -8.58 4.92
C ASN A 88 -13.42 -9.70 5.45
N GLU A 89 -13.02 -10.96 5.25
CA GLU A 89 -13.82 -12.13 5.61
C GLU A 89 -14.19 -12.20 7.10
N LYS A 90 -13.34 -11.67 7.98
CA LYS A 90 -13.48 -11.85 9.44
C LYS A 90 -14.06 -10.65 10.16
N ILE A 91 -13.93 -9.45 9.59
CA ILE A 91 -14.30 -8.21 10.30
C ILE A 91 -15.17 -7.28 9.50
N VAL A 92 -14.74 -6.96 8.27
CA VAL A 92 -15.29 -5.82 7.54
C VAL A 92 -16.51 -6.23 6.71
N GLN A 93 -16.42 -7.40 6.09
CA GLN A 93 -17.50 -8.06 5.36
C GLN A 93 -18.12 -7.21 4.24
N PHE A 94 -17.29 -6.52 3.47
CA PHE A 94 -17.71 -5.84 2.25
C PHE A 94 -17.83 -6.82 1.06
N GLY A 95 -18.68 -6.48 0.10
CA GLY A 95 -18.93 -7.31 -1.08
C GLY A 95 -17.84 -7.22 -2.16
N ASP A 96 -17.90 -8.14 -3.13
CA ASP A 96 -16.90 -8.33 -4.20
C ASP A 96 -16.56 -7.05 -4.97
N GLU A 97 -17.53 -6.15 -5.16
CA GLU A 97 -17.32 -4.90 -5.89
C GLU A 97 -16.37 -3.93 -5.15
N VAL A 98 -16.47 -3.86 -3.82
CA VAL A 98 -15.53 -3.07 -3.00
C VAL A 98 -14.15 -3.73 -2.99
N GLU A 99 -14.10 -5.07 -2.95
CA GLU A 99 -12.85 -5.81 -3.03
C GLU A 99 -12.11 -5.55 -4.35
N GLU A 100 -12.83 -5.59 -5.47
CA GLU A 100 -12.28 -5.31 -6.79
C GLU A 100 -11.79 -3.86 -6.87
N LEU A 101 -12.56 -2.90 -6.36
CA LEU A 101 -12.12 -1.50 -6.28
C LEU A 101 -10.81 -1.34 -5.50
N LEU A 102 -10.66 -2.03 -4.35
CA LEU A 102 -9.43 -2.04 -3.56
C LEU A 102 -8.27 -2.64 -4.37
N ARG A 103 -8.47 -3.80 -5.02
CA ARG A 103 -7.46 -4.46 -5.84
C ARG A 103 -6.99 -3.60 -7.01
N VAL A 104 -7.93 -2.98 -7.74
CA VAL A 104 -7.63 -2.04 -8.82
C VAL A 104 -6.83 -0.84 -8.30
N THR A 105 -7.24 -0.26 -7.18
CA THR A 105 -6.56 0.91 -6.58
C THR A 105 -5.14 0.57 -6.15
N ILE A 106 -4.93 -0.59 -5.51
CA ILE A 106 -3.61 -1.11 -5.14
C ILE A 106 -2.76 -1.28 -6.40
N GLY A 107 -3.27 -1.94 -7.44
CA GLY A 107 -2.53 -2.17 -8.69
C GLY A 107 -2.11 -0.87 -9.37
N ARG A 108 -3.01 0.13 -9.45
CA ARG A 108 -2.70 1.46 -10.00
C ARG A 108 -1.62 2.16 -9.20
N THR A 109 -1.72 2.14 -7.87
CA THR A 109 -0.74 2.76 -6.97
C THR A 109 0.63 2.10 -7.13
N GLN A 110 0.69 0.77 -7.19
CA GLN A 110 1.92 0.01 -7.42
C GLN A 110 2.56 0.36 -8.77
N LEU A 111 1.77 0.52 -9.84
CA LEU A 111 2.27 0.91 -11.14
C LEU A 111 2.88 2.31 -11.12
N LEU A 112 2.24 3.27 -10.46
CA LEU A 112 2.78 4.62 -10.30
C LEU A 112 4.12 4.58 -9.55
N LEU A 113 4.17 3.91 -8.39
CA LEU A 113 5.37 3.82 -7.55
C LEU A 113 6.52 3.07 -8.25
N ASN A 114 6.26 1.89 -8.80
CA ASN A 114 7.31 1.01 -9.31
C ASN A 114 7.77 1.37 -10.72
N LYS A 115 6.97 2.11 -11.49
CA LYS A 115 7.33 2.53 -12.85
C LYS A 115 7.62 4.02 -12.94
N ARG A 116 6.58 4.85 -12.79
CA ARG A 116 6.71 6.30 -13.05
C ARG A 116 7.59 6.98 -12.01
N MET A 117 7.39 6.66 -10.72
CA MET A 117 8.17 7.27 -9.65
C MET A 117 9.63 6.83 -9.69
N LYS A 118 9.89 5.57 -10.02
CA LYS A 118 11.25 5.07 -10.27
C LYS A 118 11.93 5.81 -11.43
N GLN A 119 11.25 5.93 -12.58
CA GLN A 119 11.75 6.68 -13.73
C GLN A 119 12.05 8.15 -13.37
N PHE A 120 11.18 8.77 -12.58
CA PHE A 120 11.37 10.15 -12.13
C PHE A 120 12.60 10.29 -11.23
N ARG A 121 12.79 9.39 -10.26
CA ARG A 121 13.97 9.38 -9.39
C ARG A 121 15.27 9.24 -10.17
N GLU A 122 15.28 8.41 -11.22
CA GLU A 122 16.45 8.26 -12.10
C GLU A 122 16.76 9.54 -12.89
N GLN A 123 15.74 10.22 -13.41
CA GLN A 123 15.91 11.51 -14.09
C GLN A 123 16.34 12.61 -13.12
N LEU A 124 15.75 12.64 -11.93
CA LEU A 124 16.08 13.59 -10.88
C LEU A 124 17.53 13.42 -10.41
N SER A 125 17.99 12.19 -10.24
CA SER A 125 19.39 11.90 -9.90
C SER A 125 20.36 12.41 -10.96
N ARG A 126 20.05 12.21 -12.26
CA ARG A 126 20.85 12.75 -13.37
C ARG A 126 20.85 14.27 -13.46
N HIS A 127 19.77 14.92 -13.01
CA HIS A 127 19.69 16.38 -12.92
C HIS A 127 20.56 16.91 -11.78
N LEU A 128 20.47 16.30 -10.59
CA LEU A 128 21.20 16.73 -9.39
C LEU A 128 22.70 16.38 -9.43
N ASN A 129 23.04 15.27 -10.08
CA ASN A 129 24.41 14.76 -10.17
C ASN A 129 24.80 14.52 -11.65
N PRO A 130 25.00 15.58 -12.44
CA PRO A 130 25.36 15.45 -13.85
C PRO A 130 26.75 14.85 -14.01
N ILE A 131 26.87 13.80 -14.83
CA ILE A 131 28.14 13.13 -15.16
C ILE A 131 28.69 13.74 -16.47
N PRO A 132 29.95 14.21 -16.50
CA PRO A 132 30.57 14.72 -17.72
C PRO A 132 30.50 13.71 -18.88
N GLY A 133 30.10 14.17 -20.06
CA GLY A 133 29.98 13.33 -21.26
C GLY A 133 28.70 12.50 -21.37
N GLN A 134 27.81 12.53 -20.36
CA GLN A 134 26.48 11.91 -20.44
C GLN A 134 25.37 12.93 -20.70
N LYS A 135 24.22 12.45 -21.20
CA LYS A 135 23.03 13.30 -21.40
C LYS A 135 22.51 13.79 -20.04
N ILE A 136 22.57 15.10 -19.83
CA ILE A 136 22.04 15.78 -18.65
C ILE A 136 20.52 15.86 -18.73
N THR A 137 19.84 15.67 -17.60
CA THR A 137 18.39 15.92 -17.47
C THR A 137 18.18 17.39 -17.12
N LYS A 138 17.42 18.12 -17.93
CA LYS A 138 17.07 19.52 -17.66
C LYS A 138 15.89 19.61 -16.72
N LEU A 139 15.74 20.75 -16.05
CA LEU A 139 14.61 20.98 -15.16
C LEU A 139 13.25 20.85 -15.91
N ASN A 140 13.16 21.35 -17.13
CA ASN A 140 11.95 21.20 -17.97
C ASN A 140 11.61 19.72 -18.26
N ASP A 141 12.61 18.84 -18.37
CA ASP A 141 12.37 17.40 -18.56
C ASP A 141 11.69 16.82 -17.30
N LEU A 142 12.10 17.28 -16.11
CA LEU A 142 11.50 16.88 -14.83
C LEU A 142 10.06 17.40 -14.72
N HIS A 143 9.79 18.66 -15.03
CA HIS A 143 8.43 19.19 -15.04
C HIS A 143 7.51 18.41 -15.98
N GLY A 144 8.00 18.10 -17.20
CA GLY A 144 7.25 17.31 -18.17
C GLY A 144 6.93 15.90 -17.66
N LEU A 145 7.87 15.22 -17.01
CA LEU A 145 7.61 13.91 -16.41
C LEU A 145 6.68 14.01 -15.20
N TRP A 146 6.82 15.06 -14.38
CA TRP A 146 5.95 15.29 -13.23
C TRP A 146 4.50 15.48 -13.65
N ALA A 147 4.21 16.23 -14.73
CA ALA A 147 2.85 16.40 -15.24
C ALA A 147 2.16 15.05 -15.56
N LEU A 148 2.92 14.06 -16.03
CA LEU A 148 2.39 12.70 -16.27
C LEU A 148 2.13 11.94 -14.98
N ILE A 149 2.98 12.13 -13.97
CA ILE A 149 2.80 11.55 -12.62
C ILE A 149 1.57 12.15 -11.96
N ASP A 150 1.41 13.47 -12.05
CA ASP A 150 0.32 14.21 -11.43
C ASP A 150 -1.04 13.80 -12.03
N MET A 151 -1.12 13.67 -13.36
CA MET A 151 -2.32 13.12 -14.02
C MET A 151 -2.67 11.71 -13.52
N GLN A 152 -1.68 10.81 -13.42
CA GLN A 152 -1.93 9.46 -12.90
C GLN A 152 -2.26 9.44 -11.40
N LEU A 153 -1.70 10.39 -10.65
CA LEU A 153 -1.98 10.56 -9.24
C LEU A 153 -3.43 10.98 -9.01
N GLU A 154 -3.97 11.84 -9.87
CA GLU A 154 -5.36 12.26 -9.82
C GLU A 154 -6.32 11.07 -9.99
N ASP A 155 -6.05 10.19 -10.96
CA ASP A 155 -6.82 8.95 -11.12
C ASP A 155 -6.76 8.05 -9.86
N ILE A 156 -5.62 8.02 -9.17
CA ILE A 156 -5.43 7.27 -7.93
C ILE A 156 -6.17 7.92 -6.77
N ARG A 157 -6.16 9.25 -6.66
CA ARG A 157 -6.94 10.00 -5.65
C ARG A 157 -8.42 9.69 -5.78
N LEU A 158 -8.97 9.78 -7.00
CA LEU A 158 -10.37 9.45 -7.28
C LEU A 158 -10.73 8.01 -6.90
N CYS A 159 -9.81 7.06 -7.13
CA CYS A 159 -9.99 5.67 -6.69
C CYS A 159 -10.07 5.56 -5.15
N PHE A 160 -9.16 6.23 -4.44
CA PHE A 160 -9.17 6.26 -2.98
C PHE A 160 -10.39 7.00 -2.40
N ASP A 161 -10.86 8.05 -3.06
CA ASP A 161 -12.08 8.76 -2.66
C ASP A 161 -13.32 7.88 -2.82
N LYS A 162 -13.38 7.05 -3.87
CA LYS A 162 -14.45 6.05 -4.01
C LYS A 162 -14.42 5.02 -2.87
N ILE A 163 -13.23 4.56 -2.48
CA ILE A 163 -13.09 3.66 -1.32
C ILE A 163 -13.57 4.35 -0.04
N GLU A 164 -13.20 5.62 0.15
CA GLU A 164 -13.66 6.42 1.30
C GLU A 164 -15.19 6.57 1.30
N GLN A 165 -15.81 6.80 0.14
CA GLN A 165 -17.27 6.87 0.02
C GLN A 165 -17.95 5.54 0.35
N CYS A 166 -17.40 4.41 -0.10
CA CYS A 166 -17.89 3.09 0.30
C CYS A 166 -17.82 2.95 1.82
N ARG A 167 -16.66 3.27 2.43
CA ARG A 167 -16.46 3.19 3.88
C ARG A 167 -17.49 4.01 4.66
N LEU A 168 -17.72 5.26 4.26
CA LEU A 168 -18.70 6.16 4.88
C LEU A 168 -20.14 5.65 4.77
N ARG A 169 -20.41 4.76 3.80
CA ARG A 169 -21.71 4.11 3.58
C ARG A 169 -21.74 2.67 4.10
N SER A 170 -20.92 2.36 5.11
CA SER A 170 -20.82 1.00 5.68
C SER A 170 -20.48 -0.04 4.61
N TRP A 171 -19.55 0.32 3.72
CA TRP A 171 -19.07 -0.48 2.60
C TRP A 171 -20.11 -0.81 1.52
N ALA A 172 -21.21 -0.07 1.48
CA ALA A 172 -22.12 -0.10 0.35
C ALA A 172 -21.54 0.71 -0.82
N VAL A 173 -21.54 0.10 -2.00
CA VAL A 173 -21.11 0.79 -3.22
C VAL A 173 -22.13 1.88 -3.57
N PRO A 174 -21.69 3.11 -3.89
CA PRO A 174 -22.59 4.12 -4.39
C PRO A 174 -23.34 3.62 -5.62
N PRO A 175 -24.65 3.91 -5.77
CA PRO A 175 -25.30 3.68 -7.06
C PRO A 175 -24.49 4.38 -8.14
N ALA A 176 -24.33 3.74 -9.30
CA ALA A 176 -23.64 4.35 -10.42
C ALA A 176 -24.38 5.63 -10.81
N ASP A 177 -23.91 6.79 -10.32
CA ASP A 177 -24.46 8.07 -10.71
C ASP A 177 -24.27 8.22 -12.22
N GLU A 178 -25.35 8.58 -12.91
CA GLU A 178 -25.50 8.88 -14.34
C GLU A 178 -24.63 10.08 -14.81
N SER A 179 -23.39 10.19 -14.35
CA SER A 179 -22.46 11.26 -14.75
C SER A 179 -21.76 10.96 -16.09
N SER A 180 -22.03 9.81 -16.71
CA SER A 180 -21.56 9.44 -18.05
C SER A 180 -22.65 9.51 -19.13
N ALA A 181 -23.85 10.03 -18.82
CA ALA A 181 -24.96 10.12 -19.78
C ALA A 181 -25.07 11.48 -20.52
N ASN A 182 -24.25 12.48 -20.21
CA ASN A 182 -24.27 13.77 -20.92
C ASN A 182 -22.88 14.38 -21.06
N LEU A 183 -22.08 13.91 -22.02
CA LEU A 183 -21.05 14.68 -22.72
C LEU A 183 -20.79 14.07 -24.10
#